data_AF-A0A6M3K7P4-F1
#
_entry.id   AF-A0A6M3K7P4-F1
#
_cell.length_a   1.000
_cell.length_b   1.000
_cell.length_c   1.000
_cell.angle_alpha   90.00
_cell.angle_beta   90.00
_cell.angle_gamma   90.00
#
_symmetry.space_group_name_H-M   'P 1'
#
loop_
_entity.id
_entity.type
_entity.pdbx_description
1 polymer ?
#
loop_
_entity_poly.entity_id
_entity_poly.type
_entity_poly.pdbx_seq_one_letter_code
_entity_poly.pdbx_strand_id
1 'polypeptide(L)'
;MGFKRVVETKKVERLVYTCDICGLSINGRIQCSLCRRYICSSHAHWHGPGPEDFGVPFCDSCWQAGAAIRAELEALTLATEEKEDALHEAWKRAALDALKGGA
;
A
#
# COMPACT_ATOMS: atom_id res chain seq x y z
N MET A 1 0.50 -1.97 24.43
CA MET A 1 1.50 -1.71 23.38
C MET A 1 2.86 -1.63 24.06
N GLY A 2 3.72 -2.64 23.85
CA GLY A 2 5.03 -2.72 24.50
C GLY A 2 6.14 -2.82 23.46
N PHE A 3 7.18 -2.02 23.62
CA PHE A 3 8.48 -2.29 23.01
C PHE A 3 9.49 -2.43 24.14
N LYS A 4 10.47 -3.31 23.95
CA LYS A 4 11.60 -3.46 24.86
C LYS A 4 12.81 -2.79 24.24
N ARG A 5 13.49 -1.96 25.04
CA ARG A 5 14.83 -1.47 24.71
C ARG A 5 15.84 -2.54 25.11
N VAL A 6 16.62 -3.02 24.14
CA VAL A 6 17.72 -3.97 24.37
C VAL A 6 19.02 -3.21 24.14
N VAL A 7 19.83 -3.10 25.19
CA VAL A 7 21.15 -2.47 25.12
C VAL A 7 22.14 -3.54 24.66
N GLU A 8 22.66 -3.42 23.45
CA GLU A 8 23.64 -4.36 22.90
C GLU A 8 25.06 -3.96 23.29
N THR A 9 25.34 -2.66 23.34
CA THR A 9 26.60 -2.10 23.87
C THR A 9 26.31 -0.79 24.62
N LYS A 10 27.32 -0.20 25.27
CA LYS A 10 27.21 1.13 25.91
C LYS A 10 26.76 2.26 24.96
N LYS A 11 26.77 2.04 23.63
CA LYS A 11 26.43 3.05 22.60
C LYS A 11 25.34 2.60 21.62
N VAL A 12 24.94 1.33 21.64
CA VAL A 12 23.99 0.77 20.68
C VAL A 12 22.81 0.19 21.43
N GLU A 13 21.64 0.74 21.15
CA GLU A 13 20.37 0.27 21.67
C GLU A 13 19.49 -0.16 20.50
N ARG A 14 18.85 -1.32 20.64
CA ARG A 14 17.87 -1.82 19.68
C ARG A 14 16.49 -1.81 20.31
N LEU A 15 15.51 -1.33 19.56
CA LEU A 15 14.10 -1.45 19.92
C LEU A 15 13.58 -2.78 19.38
N VAL A 16 13.11 -3.62 20.29
CA VAL A 16 12.42 -4.88 19.97
C VAL A 16 10.94 -4.64 20.22
N TYR A 17 10.13 -4.78 19.17
CA TYR A 17 8.68 -4.71 19.30
C TYR A 17 8.12 -6.12 19.43
N THR A 18 6.92 -6.24 19.98
CA THR A 18 6.20 -7.50 20.05
C THR A 18 5.01 -7.43 19.09
N CYS A 19 4.81 -8.47 18.29
CA CYS A 19 3.61 -8.57 17.48
C CYS A 19 2.38 -8.74 18.38
N ASP A 20 1.41 -7.84 18.25
CA ASP A 20 0.16 -7.84 19.02
C ASP A 20 -0.79 -9.00 18.63
N ILE A 21 -0.44 -9.81 17.62
CA ILE A 21 -1.23 -10.95 17.14
C ILE A 21 -0.63 -12.27 17.63
N CYS A 22 0.64 -12.56 17.31
CA CYS A 22 1.28 -13.83 17.65
C CYS A 22 2.26 -13.76 18.82
N GLY A 23 2.52 -12.58 19.39
CA GLY A 23 3.44 -12.41 20.52
C GLY A 23 4.93 -12.54 20.16
N LEU A 24 5.28 -12.77 18.89
CA LEU A 24 6.67 -12.87 18.46
C LEU A 24 7.38 -11.52 18.54
N SER A 25 8.64 -11.57 18.96
CA SER A 25 9.54 -10.40 18.90
C SER A 25 9.88 -10.08 17.45
N ILE A 26 9.78 -8.81 17.06
CA ILE A 26 10.03 -8.32 15.71
C ILE A 26 11.16 -7.30 15.71
N ASN A 27 12.06 -7.47 14.73
CA ASN A 27 13.21 -6.58 14.52
C ASN A 27 12.80 -5.51 13.51
N GLY A 28 12.28 -4.40 14.02
CA GLY A 28 11.77 -3.31 13.19
C GLY A 28 10.31 -2.98 13.51
N ARG A 29 9.93 -1.75 13.17
CA ARG A 29 8.61 -1.21 13.44
C ARG A 29 7.71 -1.42 12.23
N ILE A 30 6.84 -2.43 12.27
CA ILE A 30 5.70 -2.54 11.36
C ILE A 30 4.44 -2.29 12.19
N GLN A 31 3.73 -1.21 11.85
CA GLN A 31 2.55 -0.76 12.59
C GLN A 31 1.37 -0.66 11.64
N CYS A 32 0.26 -1.35 11.93
CA CYS A 32 -0.96 -1.22 11.15
C CYS A 32 -1.39 0.25 11.07
N SER A 33 -1.58 0.74 9.84
CA SER A 33 -1.90 2.15 9.59
C SER A 33 -3.29 2.57 10.07
N LEU A 34 -4.20 1.59 10.30
CA LEU A 34 -5.54 1.84 10.82
C LEU A 34 -5.59 1.69 12.35
N CYS A 35 -5.39 0.48 12.87
CA CYS A 35 -5.59 0.20 14.30
C CYS A 35 -4.35 0.42 15.17
N ARG A 36 -3.22 0.82 14.57
CA ARG A 36 -1.94 1.14 15.25
C ARG A 36 -1.29 0.00 16.04
N ARG A 37 -1.77 -1.24 15.89
CA ARG A 37 -1.11 -2.45 16.42
C ARG A 37 0.25 -2.67 15.77
N TYR A 38 1.21 -3.13 16.56
CA TYR A 38 2.48 -3.65 16.05
C TYR A 38 2.29 -5.07 15.55
N ILE A 39 2.71 -5.34 14.31
CA ILE A 39 2.48 -6.62 13.64
C ILE A 39 3.80 -7.14 13.06
N CYS A 40 3.97 -8.46 12.98
CA CYS A 40 5.09 -9.00 12.20
C CYS A 40 4.75 -8.99 10.71
N SER A 41 5.76 -9.19 9.85
CA SER A 41 5.57 -9.27 8.41
C SER A 41 4.56 -10.34 7.99
N SER A 42 4.43 -11.44 8.74
CA SER A 42 3.46 -12.51 8.46
C SER A 42 2.00 -12.12 8.72
N HIS A 43 1.75 -11.07 9.51
CA HIS A 43 0.40 -10.55 9.78
C HIS A 43 0.20 -9.14 9.18
N ALA A 44 1.03 -8.79 8.20
CA ALA A 44 1.01 -7.50 7.53
C ALA A 44 0.61 -7.68 6.06
N HIS A 45 -0.50 -7.05 5.69
CA HIS A 45 -0.88 -6.81 4.30
C HIS A 45 -0.40 -5.44 3.87
N TRP A 46 0.21 -5.34 2.69
CA TRP A 46 0.78 -4.10 2.18
C TRP A 46 -0.08 -3.58 1.02
N HIS A 47 -0.37 -2.28 1.04
CA HIS A 47 -1.05 -1.60 -0.06
C HIS A 47 -0.30 -0.33 -0.43
N GLY A 48 -0.04 -0.10 -1.71
CA GLY A 48 0.71 1.04 -2.21
C GLY A 48 0.72 1.05 -3.73
N PRO A 49 1.02 2.20 -4.35
CA PRO A 49 0.93 2.41 -5.79
C PRO A 49 2.01 1.67 -6.61
N GLY A 50 2.97 0.99 -5.98
CA GLY A 50 3.97 0.20 -6.67
C GLY A 50 5.02 -0.40 -5.72
N PRO A 51 5.93 -1.24 -6.24
CA PRO A 51 6.98 -1.92 -5.46
C PRO A 51 8.07 -0.98 -4.92
N GLU A 52 8.11 0.27 -5.36
CA GLU A 52 9.16 1.26 -5.06
C GLU A 52 8.75 2.20 -3.91
N ASP A 53 7.45 2.36 -3.69
CA ASP A 53 6.89 3.16 -2.62
C ASP A 53 6.60 2.24 -1.44
N PHE A 54 7.31 2.48 -0.32
CA PHE A 54 7.14 1.77 0.95
C PHE A 54 5.64 1.51 1.21
N GLY A 55 5.20 0.28 1.00
CA GLY A 55 3.78 -0.06 1.11
C GLY A 55 3.22 0.36 2.45
N VAL A 56 1.94 0.73 2.48
CA VAL A 56 1.24 1.04 3.72
C VAL A 56 0.82 -0.29 4.37
N PRO A 57 1.29 -0.62 5.59
CA PRO A 57 0.97 -1.89 6.23
C PRO A 57 -0.37 -1.86 6.97
N PHE A 58 -1.12 -2.96 6.88
CA PHE A 58 -2.40 -3.20 7.56
C PHE A 58 -2.38 -4.59 8.20
N CYS A 59 -2.96 -4.73 9.39
CA CYS A 59 -3.15 -6.06 9.99
C CYS A 59 -4.31 -6.80 9.33
N ASP A 60 -4.31 -8.13 9.41
CA ASP A 60 -5.32 -9.01 8.79
C ASP A 60 -6.76 -8.56 9.06
N SER A 61 -7.11 -8.23 10.31
CA SER A 61 -8.46 -7.78 10.65
C SER A 61 -8.86 -6.48 9.94
N CYS A 62 -7.94 -5.52 9.85
CA CYS A 62 -8.19 -4.25 9.16
C CYS A 62 -8.19 -4.41 7.64
N TRP A 63 -7.34 -5.32 7.12
CA TRP A 63 -7.35 -5.70 5.73
C TRP A 63 -8.70 -6.31 5.36
N GLN A 64 -9.16 -7.32 6.08
CA GLN A 64 -10.42 -7.99 5.76
C GLN A 64 -11.63 -7.07 5.93
N ALA A 65 -11.66 -6.24 6.98
CA ALA A 65 -12.75 -5.28 7.19
C ALA A 65 -12.95 -4.31 6.01
N GLY A 66 -11.87 -3.92 5.33
CA GLY A 66 -11.91 -3.03 4.17
C GLY A 66 -12.02 -3.74 2.81
N ALA A 67 -12.21 -5.06 2.75
CA ALA A 67 -12.09 -5.82 1.51
C ALA A 67 -13.10 -5.38 0.44
N ALA A 68 -14.38 -5.20 0.81
CA ALA A 68 -15.42 -4.75 -0.13
C ALA A 68 -15.11 -3.35 -0.70
N ILE A 69 -14.76 -2.40 0.17
CA ILE A 69 -14.43 -1.03 -0.24
C ILE A 69 -13.19 -1.01 -1.14
N ARG A 70 -12.15 -1.79 -0.84
CA ARG A 70 -10.97 -1.87 -1.71
C ARG A 70 -11.30 -2.45 -3.09
N ALA A 71 -12.16 -3.46 -3.15
CA ALA A 71 -12.61 -4.03 -4.43
C ALA A 71 -13.42 -3.00 -5.24
N GLU A 72 -14.27 -2.21 -4.60
CA GLU A 72 -15.00 -1.11 -5.26
C GLU A 72 -14.04 -0.02 -5.79
N LEU A 73 -13.05 0.38 -4.99
CA LEU A 73 -12.04 1.35 -5.41
C LEU A 73 -11.22 0.84 -6.60
N GLU A 74 -10.78 -0.42 -6.58
CA GLU A 74 -10.03 -1.04 -7.68
C GLU A 74 -10.85 -1.09 -8.97
N ALA A 75 -12.14 -1.46 -8.88
CA ALA A 75 -13.04 -1.44 -10.03
C ALA A 75 -13.24 -0.02 -10.60
N LEU A 76 -13.33 1.00 -9.74
CA LEU A 76 -13.42 2.40 -10.17
C LEU A 76 -12.13 2.89 -10.82
N THR A 77 -10.97 2.53 -10.28
CA THR A 77 -9.66 2.84 -10.88
C THR A 77 -9.58 2.24 -12.28
N LEU A 78 -9.88 0.94 -12.44
CA LEU A 78 -9.83 0.27 -13.73
C LEU A 78 -10.79 0.92 -14.75
N ALA A 79 -12.04 1.18 -14.36
CA ALA A 79 -13.01 1.85 -15.22
C ALA A 79 -12.57 3.27 -15.64
N THR A 80 -11.78 3.94 -14.80
CA THR A 80 -11.23 5.26 -15.10
C THR A 80 -10.07 5.16 -16.07
N GLU A 81 -9.14 4.23 -15.85
CA GLU A 81 -8.01 3.94 -16.74
C GLU A 81 -8.50 3.57 -18.16
N GLU A 82 -9.49 2.67 -18.26
CA GLU A 82 -10.08 2.30 -19.56
C GLU A 82 -10.69 3.50 -20.29
N LYS A 83 -11.32 4.42 -19.54
CA LYS A 83 -11.91 5.64 -20.11
C LYS A 83 -10.84 6.63 -20.55
N GLU A 84 -9.77 6.78 -19.77
CA GLU A 84 -8.64 7.64 -20.11
C GLU A 84 -7.96 7.16 -21.40
N ASP A 85 -7.70 5.87 -21.52
CA ASP A 85 -7.12 5.27 -22.73
C ASP A 85 -8.00 5.49 -23.96
N ALA A 86 -9.31 5.27 -23.82
CA ALA A 86 -10.27 5.48 -24.93
C ALA A 86 -10.29 6.95 -25.39
N LEU A 87 -10.28 7.91 -24.45
CA LEU A 87 -10.24 9.34 -24.77
C LEU A 87 -8.90 9.73 -25.42
N HIS A 88 -7.80 9.16 -24.93
CA HIS A 88 -6.47 9.42 -25.46
C HIS A 88 -6.35 8.93 -26.92
N GLU A 89 -6.86 7.74 -27.23
CA GLU A 89 -6.90 7.21 -28.59
C GLU A 89 -7.83 8.01 -29.52
N ALA A 90 -9.01 8.42 -29.02
CA ALA A 90 -9.93 9.26 -29.79
C ALA A 90 -9.30 10.61 -30.15
N TRP A 91 -8.59 11.23 -29.21
CA TRP A 91 -7.88 12.48 -29.45
C TRP A 91 -6.74 12.32 -30.46
N LYS A 92 -5.92 11.27 -30.35
CA LYS A 92 -4.84 10.99 -31.32
C LYS A 92 -5.39 10.87 -32.74
N ARG A 93 -6.50 10.14 -32.93
CA ARG A 93 -7.14 9.99 -34.24
C ARG A 93 -7.62 11.33 -34.78
N ALA A 94 -8.36 12.10 -33.98
CA ALA A 94 -8.85 13.42 -34.38
C ALA A 94 -7.70 14.38 -34.76
N ALA A 95 -6.59 14.36 -34.02
CA ALA A 95 -5.41 15.17 -34.34
C ALA A 95 -4.76 14.74 -35.67
N LEU A 96 -4.61 13.44 -35.91
CA LEU A 96 -4.04 12.92 -37.16
C LEU A 96 -4.91 13.25 -38.37
N ASP A 97 -6.23 13.18 -38.24
CA ASP A 97 -7.16 13.51 -39.33
C ASP A 97 -7.11 15.01 -39.66
N ALA A 98 -7.04 15.87 -38.64
CA ALA A 98 -6.87 17.31 -38.83
C ALA A 98 -5.57 17.65 -39.57
N LEU A 99 -4.48 16.93 -39.31
CA LEU A 99 -3.20 17.12 -40.01
C LEU A 99 -3.23 16.65 -41.47
N LYS A 100 -4.07 15.66 -41.80
CA LYS A 100 -4.20 15.14 -43.18
C LYS A 100 -5.16 15.95 -44.05
N GLY A 101 -6.14 16.62 -43.45
CA GLY A 101 -7.14 17.44 -44.15
C GLY A 101 -6.71 18.88 -44.47
N GLY A 102 -5.48 19.27 -44.12
CA GLY A 102 -4.93 20.62 -44.30
C GLY A 102 -3.91 20.76 -45.44
N ALA A 103 -4.06 20.00 -46.53
CA ALA A 103 -3.25 20.09 -47.75
C ALA A 103 -4.11 20.43 -48.97
#